data_AF-A0A317D6J8-F1
#
_entry.id   AF-A0A317D6J8-F1
#
_cell.length_a   1.000
_cell.length_b   1.000
_cell.length_c   1.000
_cell.angle_alpha   90.00
_cell.angle_beta   90.00
_cell.angle_gamma   90.00
#
_symmetry.space_group_name_H-M   'P 1'
#
loop_
_entity.id
_entity.type
_entity.pdbx_description
1 polymer ?
#
loop_
_entity_poly.entity_id
_entity_poly.type
_entity_poly.pdbx_seq_one_letter_code
_entity_poly.pdbx_strand_id
1 'polypeptide(L)'
;MRKLFRRLASRHEETQPPRDVPRNLRPWQIRERCFNVRRRGLDPVEIRTFLHRVADELAVAQTALVAVQEENVRIKNALRAWQSAQSANHRYR
;
A
#
# COMPACT_ATOMS: atom_id res chain seq x y z
N MET A 1 17.05 17.51 33.18
CA MET A 1 17.70 17.75 31.87
C MET A 1 16.75 17.35 30.74
N ARG A 2 16.05 18.33 30.17
CA ARG A 2 15.07 18.16 29.09
C ARG A 2 15.33 19.24 28.06
N LYS A 3 15.60 18.84 26.83
CA LYS A 3 15.41 19.56 25.56
C LYS A 3 16.31 18.84 24.57
N LEU A 4 15.72 18.25 23.53
CA LEU A 4 16.30 18.10 22.17
C LEU A 4 15.50 17.15 21.26
N PHE A 5 14.16 17.11 21.31
CA PHE A 5 13.37 16.49 20.21
C PHE A 5 12.06 17.24 19.95
N ARG A 6 12.11 18.58 19.92
CA ARG A 6 10.99 19.40 19.45
C ARG A 6 11.47 20.32 18.34
N ARG A 7 11.59 19.79 17.12
CA ARG A 7 11.36 20.53 15.87
C ARG A 7 11.43 19.64 14.62
N LEU A 8 10.49 18.71 14.47
CA LEU A 8 10.21 18.08 13.15
C LEU A 8 8.72 17.74 12.98
N ALA A 9 7.81 18.47 13.64
CA ALA A 9 6.38 18.37 13.37
C ALA A 9 5.86 19.77 13.03
N SER A 10 5.08 19.86 11.95
CA SER A 10 4.61 21.08 11.28
C SER A 10 5.57 21.71 10.27
N ARG A 11 6.23 20.88 9.43
CA ARG A 11 5.93 21.08 8.01
C ARG A 11 4.75 20.19 7.73
N HIS A 12 3.59 20.82 7.57
CA HIS A 12 2.48 20.18 6.90
C HIS A 12 3.04 19.78 5.54
N GLU A 13 3.34 18.51 5.42
CA GLU A 13 3.56 17.79 4.19
C GLU A 13 2.37 18.11 3.28
N GLU A 14 2.48 19.17 2.47
CA GLU A 14 1.98 19.12 1.11
C GLU A 14 2.80 18.04 0.40
N THR A 15 2.53 16.78 0.74
CA THR A 15 2.88 15.65 -0.11
C THR A 15 1.93 15.75 -1.28
N GLN A 16 2.23 16.70 -2.16
CA GLN A 16 1.88 16.56 -3.55
C GLN A 16 2.40 15.17 -3.92
N PRO A 17 1.52 14.20 -4.24
CA PRO A 17 1.99 12.88 -4.60
C PRO A 17 3.03 13.07 -5.70
N PRO A 18 4.17 12.35 -5.67
CA PRO A 18 5.11 12.40 -6.78
C PRO A 18 4.28 12.28 -8.05
N ARG A 19 4.42 13.24 -8.97
CA ARG A 19 3.56 13.33 -10.16
C ARG A 19 3.66 12.09 -11.06
N ASP A 20 4.55 11.15 -10.71
CA ASP A 20 4.77 9.84 -11.32
C ASP A 20 4.81 8.68 -10.29
N VAL A 21 3.97 8.67 -9.24
CA VAL A 21 3.65 7.36 -8.63
C VAL A 21 2.94 6.53 -9.70
N PRO A 22 3.50 5.37 -10.12
CA PRO A 22 2.81 4.51 -11.07
C PRO A 22 1.43 4.23 -10.49
N ARG A 23 0.39 4.65 -11.21
CA ARG A 23 -0.98 4.41 -10.75
C ARG A 23 -1.14 2.90 -10.66
N ASN A 24 -1.28 2.37 -9.44
CA ASN A 24 -1.38 0.94 -9.19
C ASN A 24 -2.44 0.34 -10.10
N LEU A 25 -2.03 -0.62 -10.91
CA LEU A 25 -2.91 -1.32 -11.85
C LEU A 25 -4.03 -1.99 -11.05
N ARG A 26 -5.27 -1.74 -11.43
CA ARG A 26 -6.45 -2.35 -10.79
C ARG A 26 -6.83 -3.62 -11.55
N PRO A 27 -7.30 -4.68 -10.87
CA PRO A 27 -7.73 -5.91 -11.53
C PRO A 27 -8.70 -5.68 -12.70
N TRP A 28 -9.68 -4.78 -12.56
CA TRP A 28 -10.63 -4.46 -13.63
C TRP A 28 -9.96 -3.86 -14.87
N GLN A 29 -8.90 -3.05 -14.69
CA GLN A 29 -8.14 -2.48 -15.81
C GLN A 29 -7.39 -3.55 -16.61
N ILE A 30 -7.05 -4.68 -15.97
CA ILE A 30 -6.42 -5.82 -16.64
C ILE A 30 -7.46 -6.62 -17.40
N ARG A 31 -8.62 -6.89 -16.79
CA ARG A 31 -9.73 -7.63 -17.45
C ARG A 31 -10.24 -6.93 -18.71
N GLU A 32 -10.28 -5.60 -18.69
CA GLU A 32 -10.80 -4.77 -19.78
C GLU A 32 -9.71 -4.34 -20.78
N ARG A 33 -8.45 -4.81 -20.61
CA ARG A 33 -7.36 -4.39 -21.47
C ARG A 33 -7.50 -5.02 -22.86
N CYS A 34 -7.76 -4.18 -23.86
CA CYS A 34 -7.76 -4.58 -25.26
C CYS A 34 -6.38 -4.37 -25.91
N PHE A 35 -6.00 -5.31 -26.78
CA PHE A 35 -4.79 -5.23 -27.60
C PHE A 35 -5.16 -5.22 -29.08
N ASN A 36 -4.38 -4.51 -29.89
CA ASN A 36 -4.58 -4.48 -31.34
C ASN A 36 -4.18 -5.82 -31.97
N VAL A 37 -5.06 -6.42 -32.77
CA VAL A 37 -4.78 -7.66 -33.49
C VAL A 37 -3.82 -7.37 -34.66
N ARG A 38 -2.79 -8.22 -34.81
CA ARG A 38 -1.79 -8.12 -35.88
C ARG A 38 -1.69 -9.45 -36.62
N ARG A 39 -1.24 -9.41 -37.89
CA ARG A 39 -1.20 -10.55 -38.83
C ARG A 39 -0.39 -11.77 -38.35
N ARG A 40 0.46 -11.61 -37.32
CA ARG A 40 1.22 -12.67 -36.62
C ARG A 40 1.14 -12.49 -35.10
N GLY A 41 -0.07 -12.24 -34.58
CA GLY A 41 -0.32 -12.05 -33.15
C GLY A 41 -0.72 -13.35 -32.44
N LEU A 42 -0.71 -13.29 -31.10
CA LEU A 42 -1.27 -14.33 -30.24
C LEU A 42 -2.80 -14.37 -30.35
N ASP A 43 -3.39 -15.51 -30.00
CA ASP A 43 -4.85 -15.69 -29.97
C ASP A 43 -5.48 -14.71 -28.95
N PRO A 44 -6.42 -13.84 -29.38
CA PRO A 44 -7.13 -12.94 -28.47
C PRO A 44 -7.84 -13.65 -27.30
N VAL A 45 -8.32 -14.87 -27.51
CA VAL A 45 -9.01 -15.65 -26.46
C VAL A 45 -8.02 -16.14 -25.40
N GLU A 46 -6.85 -16.61 -25.83
CA GLU A 46 -5.77 -17.01 -24.93
C GLU A 46 -5.28 -15.82 -24.11
N ILE A 47 -5.03 -14.67 -24.76
CA ILE A 47 -4.66 -13.42 -24.09
C ILE A 47 -5.71 -13.06 -23.04
N ARG A 48 -7.00 -13.07 -23.40
CA ARG A 48 -8.06 -12.70 -22.46
C ARG A 48 -8.13 -13.66 -21.28
N THR A 49 -8.00 -14.96 -21.50
CA THR A 49 -7.97 -15.97 -20.43
C THR A 49 -6.80 -15.73 -19.48
N PHE A 50 -5.62 -15.43 -20.03
CA PHE A 50 -4.44 -15.11 -19.24
C PHE A 50 -4.63 -13.82 -18.42
N LEU A 51 -5.15 -12.75 -19.02
CA LEU A 51 -5.42 -11.48 -18.33
C LEU A 51 -6.43 -11.64 -17.19
N HIS A 52 -7.45 -12.49 -17.35
CA HIS A 52 -8.38 -12.81 -16.28
C HIS A 52 -7.68 -13.47 -15.09
N ARG A 53 -6.81 -14.46 -15.33
CA ARG A 53 -6.00 -15.08 -14.27
C ARG A 53 -5.09 -14.08 -13.58
N VAL A 54 -4.38 -13.25 -14.35
CA VAL A 54 -3.49 -12.20 -13.80
C VAL A 54 -4.29 -11.21 -12.94
N ALA A 55 -5.50 -10.84 -13.37
CA ALA A 55 -6.36 -9.96 -12.58
C ALA A 55 -6.79 -10.61 -11.26
N ASP A 56 -7.09 -11.90 -11.25
CA ASP A 56 -7.45 -12.65 -10.05
C ASP A 56 -6.26 -12.74 -9.08
N GLU A 57 -5.07 -13.09 -9.57
CA GLU A 57 -3.84 -13.14 -8.77
C GLU A 57 -3.47 -11.76 -8.20
N LEU A 58 -3.61 -10.70 -8.99
CA LEU A 58 -3.39 -9.33 -8.53
C LEU A 58 -4.39 -8.93 -7.43
N ALA A 59 -5.65 -9.34 -7.55
CA ALA A 59 -6.66 -9.07 -6.52
C ALA A 59 -6.30 -9.77 -5.20
N VAL A 60 -5.86 -11.03 -5.26
CA VAL A 60 -5.39 -11.77 -4.08
C VAL A 60 -4.19 -11.08 -3.43
N ALA A 61 -3.19 -10.69 -4.24
CA ALA A 61 -2.00 -10.02 -3.73
C ALA A 61 -2.32 -8.66 -3.09
N GLN A 62 -3.22 -7.87 -3.70
CA GLN A 62 -3.65 -6.58 -3.16
C GLN A 62 -4.41 -6.75 -1.83
N THR A 63 -5.29 -7.75 -1.72
CA THR A 63 -5.99 -8.05 -0.46
C THR A 63 -5.01 -8.48 0.64
N ALA A 64 -4.04 -9.33 0.32
CA ALA A 64 -3.02 -9.75 1.27
C ALA A 64 -2.17 -8.57 1.76
N LEU A 65 -1.81 -7.66 0.85
CA LEU A 65 -1.06 -6.45 1.20
C LEU A 65 -1.84 -5.55 2.17
N VAL A 66 -3.15 -5.35 1.92
CA VAL A 66 -4.02 -4.57 2.82
C VAL A 66 -4.07 -5.22 4.20
N ALA A 67 -4.27 -6.53 4.28
CA ALA A 67 -4.30 -7.26 5.56
C ALA A 67 -2.99 -7.11 6.35
N VAL A 68 -1.83 -7.23 5.69
CA VAL A 68 -0.52 -7.02 6.31
C VAL A 68 -0.33 -5.57 6.76
N GLN A 69 -0.82 -4.60 5.99
CA GLN A 69 -0.73 -3.19 6.35
C GLN A 69 -1.59 -2.87 7.58
N GLU A 70 -2.80 -3.43 7.67
CA GLU A 70 -3.68 -3.32 8.84
C GLU A 70 -3.03 -3.91 10.09
N GLU A 71 -2.43 -5.09 9.96
CA GLU A 71 -1.74 -5.73 11.09
C GLU A 71 -0.54 -4.93 11.56
N ASN A 72 0.25 -4.39 10.62
CA ASN A 72 1.33 -3.47 10.95
C ASN A 72 0.85 -2.22 11.69
N VAL A 73 -0.31 -1.68 11.32
CA VAL A 73 -0.91 -0.53 12.02
C VAL A 73 -1.32 -0.92 13.44
N ARG A 74 -1.94 -2.10 13.63
CA ARG A 74 -2.30 -2.60 14.97
C ARG A 74 -1.08 -2.77 15.87
N ILE A 75 -0.03 -3.45 15.38
CA ILE A 75 1.22 -3.66 16.12
C ILE A 75 1.86 -2.33 16.51
N LYS A 76 1.96 -1.38 15.57
CA LYS A 76 2.51 -0.04 15.83
C LYS A 76 1.70 0.72 16.88
N ASN A 77 0.37 0.61 16.86
CA ASN A 77 -0.49 1.27 17.84
C ASN A 77 -0.34 0.65 19.24
N ALA A 78 -0.30 -0.69 19.33
CA ALA A 78 -0.06 -1.39 20.59
C ALA A 78 1.31 -0.99 21.19
N LEU A 79 2.35 -0.92 20.36
CA LEU A 79 3.68 -0.51 20.77
C LEU A 79 3.68 0.94 21.31
N ARG A 80 3.05 1.88 20.60
CA ARG A 80 2.94 3.27 21.06
C ARG A 80 2.18 3.38 22.38
N ALA A 81 1.11 2.62 22.56
CA ALA A 81 0.33 2.61 23.79
C ALA A 81 1.17 2.12 24.98
N TRP A 82 1.89 1.01 24.80
CA TRP A 82 2.80 0.47 25.82
C TRP A 82 3.94 1.43 26.15
N GLN A 83 4.60 2.02 25.14
CA GLN A 83 5.65 3.02 25.35
C GLN A 83 5.13 4.25 26.13
N SER A 84 3.90 4.68 25.85
CA SER A 84 3.26 5.80 26.53
C SER A 84 2.98 5.47 28.00
N ALA A 85 2.45 4.27 28.27
CA ALA A 85 2.19 3.79 29.63
C ALA A 85 3.48 3.66 30.45
N GLN A 86 4.54 3.09 29.87
CA GLN A 86 5.84 3.02 30.52
C GLN A 86 6.44 4.40 30.81
N SER A 87 6.36 5.31 29.84
CA SER A 87 6.87 6.68 30.00
C SER A 87 6.11 7.47 31.06
N ALA A 88 4.82 7.19 31.26
CA ALA A 88 4.04 7.75 32.35
C ALA A 88 4.50 7.16 33.70
N ASN A 89 4.58 5.84 33.81
CA ASN A 89 5.01 5.15 35.04
C ASN A 89 6.40 5.59 35.51
N HIS A 90 7.37 5.71 34.58
CA HIS A 90 8.72 6.19 34.87
C HIS A 90 8.81 7.67 35.26
N ARG A 91 7.72 8.44 35.10
CA ARG A 91 7.65 9.86 35.42
C ARG A 91 6.97 10.14 36.76
N TYR A 92 6.36 9.12 37.37
CA TYR A 92 5.73 9.15 38.70
C TYR A 92 6.55 8.39 39.77
N ARG A 93 7.67 7.76 39.39
CA ARG A 93 8.74 7.32 40.29
C ARG A 93 9.82 8.38 40.36
#